data_AF-A0A1L7XTQ6-F1
#
_entry.id   AF-A0A1L7XTQ6-F1
#
_cell.length_a   1.000
_cell.length_b   1.000
_cell.length_c   1.000
_cell.angle_alpha   90.00
_cell.angle_beta   90.00
_cell.angle_gamma   90.00
#
_symmetry.space_group_name_H-M   'P 1'
#
loop_
_entity.id
_entity.type
_entity.pdbx_description
1 polymer ?
#
loop_
_entity_poly.entity_id
_entity_poly.type
_entity_poly.pdbx_seq_one_letter_code
_entity_poly.pdbx_strand_id
1 'polypeptide(L)'
;MSNVQVVRNRPDTHFLHIFHKDCSNLAPELHVTPILFNAAPSPAATTVLPKLLLKAETMQAHSEYTGLDWKHLLIMPGDIIIVYAYINKVTAVGFNTRTNLGGRFPIDTAKKVEPQPHEKAEILFATGSFGQYSSPSSLAYKTGQYVRVCRWEKDIRWAYGFNQSALDMGRISIVNDFKKVEWREETW
;
A
#
# COMPACT_ATOMS: atom_id res chain seq x y z
N MET A 1 1.49 -32.70 -24.50
CA MET A 1 1.05 -32.81 -23.10
C MET A 1 2.24 -33.36 -22.31
N SER A 2 2.91 -32.51 -21.53
CA SER A 2 4.19 -32.84 -20.90
C SER A 2 4.03 -32.64 -19.39
N ASN A 3 4.23 -33.71 -18.63
CA ASN A 3 4.14 -33.70 -17.18
C ASN A 3 5.41 -33.08 -16.58
N VAL A 4 5.24 -31.97 -15.85
CA VAL A 4 6.31 -31.33 -15.05
C VAL A 4 6.31 -31.99 -13.68
N GLN A 5 7.38 -32.70 -13.32
CA GLN A 5 7.63 -33.11 -11.94
C GLN A 5 8.44 -32.01 -11.23
N VAL A 6 7.83 -31.40 -10.21
CA VAL A 6 8.49 -30.47 -9.29
C VAL A 6 8.99 -31.28 -8.09
N VAL A 7 10.30 -31.49 -8.00
CA VAL A 7 10.93 -32.02 -6.79
C VAL A 7 11.23 -30.85 -5.86
N ARG A 8 10.63 -30.84 -4.67
CA ARG A 8 10.90 -29.85 -3.62
C ARG A 8 12.21 -30.21 -2.92
N ASN A 9 13.18 -29.31 -2.92
CA ASN A 9 14.26 -29.31 -1.94
C ASN A 9 14.33 -27.95 -1.22
N ARG A 10 14.59 -28.01 0.09
CA ARG A 10 14.56 -26.91 1.06
C ARG A 10 15.70 -25.91 0.85
N PRO A 11 15.58 -24.70 1.44
CA PRO A 11 16.22 -23.50 0.96
C PRO A 11 17.62 -23.43 1.55
N ASP A 12 18.61 -23.27 0.69
CA ASP A 12 19.72 -22.34 0.83
C ASP A 12 20.52 -22.48 -0.47
N THR A 13 20.87 -21.35 -1.09
CA THR A 13 21.53 -21.22 -2.42
C THR A 13 20.60 -21.32 -3.65
N HIS A 14 20.29 -20.16 -4.24
CA HIS A 14 19.63 -20.04 -5.53
C HIS A 14 20.61 -20.33 -6.68
N PHE A 15 20.58 -21.54 -7.22
CA PHE A 15 21.04 -21.83 -8.58
C PHE A 15 19.87 -22.38 -9.38
N LEU A 16 19.35 -21.60 -10.32
CA LEU A 16 18.34 -22.06 -11.25
C LEU A 16 19.04 -22.79 -12.40
N HIS A 17 19.05 -24.12 -12.36
CA HIS A 17 19.46 -24.95 -13.49
C HIS A 17 18.26 -25.16 -14.42
N ILE A 18 18.26 -24.51 -15.58
CA ILE A 18 17.33 -24.84 -16.66
C ILE A 18 18.00 -25.89 -17.54
N PHE A 19 17.55 -27.14 -17.45
CA PHE A 19 17.96 -28.19 -18.38
C PHE A 19 16.99 -28.19 -19.57
N HIS A 20 17.46 -27.75 -20.73
CA HIS A 20 16.82 -28.05 -22.01
C HIS A 20 17.32 -29.42 -22.46
N LYS A 21 16.41 -30.37 -22.67
CA LYS A 21 16.74 -31.74 -23.10
C LYS A 21 16.43 -31.86 -24.58
N ASP A 22 17.45 -31.68 -25.42
CA ASP A 22 17.46 -32.18 -26.79
C ASP A 22 18.66 -33.10 -26.99
N CYS A 23 18.40 -34.25 -27.62
CA CYS A 23 19.34 -35.33 -27.86
C CYS A 23 20.40 -34.91 -28.90
N SER A 24 21.67 -35.25 -28.67
CA SER A 24 22.60 -35.94 -29.61
C SER A 24 24.07 -35.65 -29.26
N ASN A 25 24.88 -36.69 -29.37
CA ASN A 25 26.32 -36.77 -29.11
C ASN A 25 27.15 -35.57 -29.62
N LEU A 26 28.03 -35.05 -28.75
CA LEU A 26 29.45 -34.73 -29.00
C LEU A 26 29.96 -33.91 -27.79
N ALA A 27 30.93 -34.45 -27.06
CA ALA A 27 31.68 -33.68 -26.08
C ALA A 27 32.53 -32.63 -26.81
N PRO A 28 32.61 -31.41 -26.26
CA PRO A 28 33.93 -30.80 -26.14
C PRO A 28 34.16 -30.21 -24.74
N GLU A 29 35.43 -30.24 -24.34
CA GLU A 29 35.96 -29.75 -23.07
C GLU A 29 35.47 -28.35 -22.71
N LEU A 30 34.86 -28.20 -21.53
CA LEU A 30 34.51 -26.91 -20.95
C LEU A 30 35.74 -26.34 -20.24
N HIS A 31 36.48 -25.46 -20.93
CA HIS A 31 37.39 -24.51 -20.27
C HIS A 31 36.54 -23.52 -19.45
N VAL A 32 36.56 -23.66 -18.12
CA VAL A 32 35.90 -22.72 -17.20
C VAL A 32 36.86 -21.56 -16.91
N THR A 33 36.71 -20.44 -17.62
CA THR A 33 37.20 -19.14 -17.15
C THR A 33 36.24 -18.59 -16.09
N PRO A 34 36.66 -18.36 -14.83
CA PRO A 34 35.79 -17.72 -13.86
C PRO A 34 35.57 -16.25 -14.26
N ILE A 35 34.34 -15.93 -14.68
CA ILE A 35 33.91 -14.55 -14.85
C ILE A 35 33.69 -13.99 -13.44
N LEU A 36 34.61 -13.15 -12.98
CA LEU A 36 34.49 -12.40 -11.74
C LEU A 36 33.34 -11.39 -11.88
N PHE A 37 32.13 -11.76 -11.47
CA PHE A 37 31.06 -10.79 -11.25
C PHE A 37 31.43 -9.96 -10.03
N ASN A 38 32.13 -8.84 -10.24
CA ASN A 38 32.15 -7.74 -9.29
C ASN A 38 30.74 -7.12 -9.26
N ALA A 39 29.81 -7.77 -8.57
CA ALA A 39 28.57 -7.14 -8.17
C ALA A 39 28.94 -6.06 -7.16
N ALA A 40 28.89 -4.79 -7.58
CA ALA A 40 28.92 -3.68 -6.64
C ALA A 40 27.85 -3.95 -5.56
N PRO A 41 28.14 -3.76 -4.26
CA PRO A 41 27.13 -3.93 -3.23
C PRO A 41 25.93 -3.06 -3.61
N SER A 42 24.76 -3.70 -3.76
CA SER A 42 23.50 -2.98 -3.93
C SER A 42 23.48 -1.85 -2.91
N PRO A 43 23.23 -0.58 -3.30
CA PRO A 43 23.14 0.49 -2.32
C PRO A 43 22.15 0.06 -1.25
N ALA A 44 22.61 0.07 0.00
CA ALA A 44 21.76 -0.25 1.13
C ALA A 44 20.52 0.62 1.00
N ALA A 45 19.37 -0.02 0.77
CA ALA A 45 18.11 0.70 0.63
C ALA A 45 17.89 1.44 1.94
N THR A 46 18.11 2.76 1.94
CA THR A 46 17.82 3.61 3.08
C THR A 46 16.33 3.42 3.38
N THR A 47 16.04 2.66 4.43
CA THR A 47 14.67 2.34 4.81
C THR A 47 14.09 3.60 5.42
N VAL A 48 13.54 4.47 4.56
CA VAL A 48 12.80 5.65 5.01
C VAL A 48 11.53 5.12 5.67
N LEU A 49 11.42 5.28 6.98
CA LEU A 49 10.23 4.89 7.72
C LEU A 49 9.05 5.75 7.27
N PRO A 50 7.88 5.15 7.05
CA PRO A 50 6.66 5.89 6.78
C PRO A 50 6.36 6.90 7.89
N LYS A 51 6.07 8.14 7.50
CA LYS A 51 5.66 9.22 8.39
C LYS A 51 4.14 9.30 8.43
N LEU A 52 3.55 8.80 9.50
CA LEU A 52 2.12 8.98 9.80
C LEU A 52 1.85 10.43 10.23
N LEU A 53 0.77 11.03 9.72
CA LEU A 53 0.40 12.40 10.05
C LEU A 53 -0.62 12.47 11.19
N LEU A 54 -0.24 13.14 12.27
CA LEU A 54 -1.13 13.41 13.41
C LEU A 54 -2.39 14.18 12.95
N LYS A 55 -2.20 15.22 12.13
CA LYS A 55 -3.28 15.94 11.44
C LYS A 55 -3.15 15.68 9.94
N ALA A 56 -4.25 15.34 9.29
CA ALA A 56 -4.25 15.15 7.85
C ALA A 56 -3.91 16.48 7.14
N GLU A 57 -3.24 16.38 5.99
CA GLU A 57 -2.90 17.54 5.17
C GLU A 57 -3.83 17.63 3.96
N THR A 58 -4.27 18.83 3.62
CA THR A 58 -5.05 19.06 2.40
C THR A 58 -4.09 19.45 1.26
N MET A 59 -4.18 18.72 0.16
CA MET A 59 -3.45 19.01 -1.07
C MET A 59 -4.42 19.21 -2.22
N GLN A 60 -4.03 20.02 -3.20
CA GLN A 60 -4.72 20.16 -4.47
C GLN A 60 -3.83 19.65 -5.60
N ALA A 61 -4.39 18.75 -6.41
CA ALA A 61 -3.71 18.19 -7.56
C ALA A 61 -3.48 19.24 -8.65
N HIS A 62 -2.28 19.27 -9.22
CA HIS A 62 -1.96 20.11 -10.37
C HIS A 62 -1.61 19.29 -11.62
N SER A 63 -1.45 17.98 -11.49
CA SER A 63 -1.30 17.06 -12.61
C SER A 63 -2.22 15.86 -12.44
N GLU A 64 -2.48 15.18 -13.55
CA GLU A 64 -3.16 13.89 -13.54
C GLU A 64 -2.23 12.79 -13.02
N TYR A 65 -2.84 11.77 -12.43
CA TYR A 65 -2.15 10.54 -12.09
C TYR A 65 -3.13 9.37 -12.15
N THR A 66 -2.76 8.35 -12.93
CA THR A 66 -3.44 7.06 -12.96
C THR A 66 -2.40 6.02 -12.56
N GLY A 67 -2.53 5.48 -11.36
CA GLY A 67 -1.58 4.48 -10.89
C GLY A 67 -1.73 3.12 -11.58
N LEU A 68 -0.80 2.23 -11.27
CA LEU A 68 -0.64 0.94 -11.92
C LEU A 68 -1.68 -0.10 -11.50
N ASP A 69 -2.29 0.09 -10.33
CA ASP A 69 -3.28 -0.82 -9.76
C ASP A 69 -4.31 -0.07 -8.90
N TRP A 70 -5.27 -0.83 -8.37
CA TRP A 70 -6.36 -0.31 -7.53
C TRP A 70 -5.89 0.26 -6.17
N LYS A 71 -4.63 0.06 -5.77
CA LYS A 71 -4.06 0.63 -4.54
C LYS A 71 -3.61 2.07 -4.73
N HIS A 72 -3.63 2.57 -5.95
CA HIS A 72 -3.26 3.93 -6.28
C HIS A 72 -4.49 4.81 -6.49
N LEU A 73 -4.35 6.11 -6.20
CA LEU A 73 -5.41 7.07 -6.50
C LEU A 73 -5.52 7.32 -8.00
N LEU A 74 -6.76 7.47 -8.45
CA LEU A 74 -7.07 8.19 -9.67
C LEU A 74 -7.16 9.69 -9.33
N ILE A 75 -6.30 10.51 -9.94
CA ILE A 75 -6.18 11.94 -9.68
C ILE A 75 -6.32 12.69 -10.99
N MET A 76 -7.16 13.72 -10.97
CA MET A 76 -7.27 14.73 -12.03
C MET A 76 -6.80 16.09 -11.51
N PRO A 77 -6.30 16.99 -12.37
CA PRO A 77 -5.98 18.36 -11.97
C PRO A 77 -7.18 19.04 -11.30
N GLY A 78 -6.92 19.73 -10.18
CA GLY A 78 -7.94 20.39 -9.36
C GLY A 78 -8.52 19.53 -8.24
N ASP A 79 -8.31 18.21 -8.24
CA ASP A 79 -8.78 17.31 -7.19
C ASP A 79 -8.22 17.70 -5.81
N ILE A 80 -9.07 17.62 -4.78
CA ILE A 80 -8.67 17.80 -3.39
C ILE A 80 -8.34 16.44 -2.79
N ILE A 81 -7.13 16.33 -2.24
CA ILE A 81 -6.60 15.10 -1.65
C ILE A 81 -6.34 15.35 -0.17
N ILE A 82 -6.90 14.50 0.68
CA ILE A 82 -6.61 14.49 2.12
C ILE A 82 -5.52 13.45 2.38
N VAL A 83 -4.33 13.91 2.75
CA VAL A 83 -3.14 13.08 2.98
C VAL A 83 -3.08 12.65 4.44
N TYR A 84 -2.88 11.35 4.66
CA TYR A 84 -2.81 10.76 6.00
C TYR A 84 -1.41 10.25 6.38
N ALA A 85 -0.59 9.89 5.39
CA ALA A 85 0.77 9.42 5.63
C ALA A 85 1.66 9.64 4.41
N TYR A 86 2.96 9.80 4.67
CA TYR A 86 4.02 9.73 3.66
C TYR A 86 4.72 8.38 3.82
N ILE A 87 4.70 7.53 2.79
CA ILE A 87 5.39 6.24 2.83
C ILE A 87 6.90 6.46 2.75
N ASN A 88 7.31 7.38 1.89
CA ASN A 88 8.70 7.78 1.67
C ASN A 88 8.73 9.22 1.11
N LYS A 89 9.87 9.65 0.56
CA LYS A 89 10.04 11.01 0.02
C LYS A 89 9.29 11.30 -1.29
N VAL A 90 8.75 10.28 -1.94
CA VAL A 90 8.10 10.40 -3.27
C VAL A 90 6.66 9.90 -3.28
N THR A 91 6.22 9.13 -2.28
CA THR A 91 4.89 8.51 -2.25
C THR A 91 4.15 8.85 -0.96
N ALA A 92 2.89 9.28 -1.11
CA ALA A 92 1.95 9.50 -0.03
C ALA A 92 0.75 8.56 -0.12
N VAL A 93 0.01 8.44 0.99
CA VAL A 93 -1.31 7.81 1.07
C VAL A 93 -2.34 8.89 1.37
N GLY A 94 -3.38 8.96 0.56
CA GLY A 94 -4.43 9.94 0.73
C GLY A 94 -5.78 9.49 0.18
N PHE A 95 -6.77 10.35 0.37
CA PHE A 95 -8.15 10.17 -0.07
C PHE A 95 -8.54 11.29 -1.02
N ASN A 96 -9.00 10.93 -2.22
CA ASN A 96 -9.50 11.89 -3.19
C ASN A 96 -10.99 12.15 -2.94
N THR A 97 -11.33 13.40 -2.63
CA THR A 97 -12.71 13.77 -2.26
C THR A 97 -13.69 13.74 -3.43
N ARG A 98 -13.21 13.83 -4.69
CA ARG A 98 -14.05 13.72 -5.88
C ARG A 98 -14.43 12.28 -6.16
N THR A 99 -13.46 11.37 -6.15
CA THR A 99 -13.69 9.94 -6.49
C THR A 99 -14.15 9.11 -5.30
N ASN A 100 -13.96 9.59 -4.07
CA ASN A 100 -14.19 8.86 -2.83
C ASN A 100 -13.36 7.59 -2.69
N LEU A 101 -12.16 7.61 -3.26
CA LEU A 101 -11.23 6.51 -3.18
C LEU A 101 -10.00 6.94 -2.39
N GLY A 102 -9.49 6.00 -1.59
CA GLY A 102 -8.21 6.11 -0.92
C GLY A 102 -7.14 5.33 -1.66
N GLY A 103 -5.88 5.76 -1.55
CA GLY A 103 -4.79 5.07 -2.21
C GLY A 103 -3.47 5.82 -2.14
N ARG A 104 -2.48 5.24 -2.81
CA ARG A 104 -1.13 5.79 -2.96
C ARG A 104 -1.06 6.75 -4.14
N PHE A 105 -0.23 7.77 -4.01
CA PHE A 105 0.05 8.67 -5.13
C PHE A 105 1.44 9.33 -4.99
N PRO A 106 2.07 9.76 -6.11
CA PRO A 106 3.30 10.51 -6.09
C PRO A 106 3.09 11.92 -5.50
N ILE A 107 3.97 12.34 -4.60
CA ILE A 107 3.80 13.62 -3.86
C ILE A 107 3.84 14.82 -4.81
N ASP A 108 4.60 14.73 -5.89
CA ASP A 108 4.79 15.77 -6.89
C ASP A 108 3.58 15.99 -7.81
N THR A 109 2.49 15.22 -7.67
CA THR A 109 1.26 15.46 -8.44
C THR A 109 0.36 16.54 -7.84
N ALA A 110 0.65 16.94 -6.59
CA ALA A 110 -0.19 17.85 -5.83
C ALA A 110 0.64 18.83 -5.00
N LYS A 111 0.03 19.96 -4.64
CA LYS A 111 0.61 20.96 -3.73
C LYS A 111 -0.24 21.09 -2.49
N LYS A 112 0.42 21.30 -1.35
CA LYS A 112 -0.26 21.61 -0.09
C LYS A 112 -1.02 22.93 -0.24
N VAL A 113 -2.28 22.92 0.21
CA VAL A 113 -3.15 24.10 0.24
C VAL A 113 -3.62 24.33 1.67
N GLU A 114 -4.28 25.46 1.91
CA GLU A 114 -4.90 25.71 3.21
C GLU A 114 -5.84 24.55 3.56
N PRO A 115 -5.87 24.11 4.84
CA PRO A 115 -6.78 23.07 5.27
C PRO A 115 -8.20 23.49 4.95
N GLN A 116 -8.85 22.75 4.06
CA GLN A 116 -10.29 22.87 3.96
C GLN A 116 -10.91 22.36 5.26
N PRO A 117 -12.09 22.87 5.67
CA PRO A 117 -12.83 22.30 6.79
C PRO A 117 -13.18 20.84 6.45
N HIS A 118 -12.26 19.94 6.76
CA HIS A 118 -12.47 18.51 6.69
C HIS A 118 -13.12 18.07 8.00
N GLU A 119 -14.01 17.09 7.91
CA GLU A 119 -14.61 16.46 9.08
C GLU A 119 -13.50 16.02 10.04
N LYS A 120 -13.72 16.26 11.35
CA LYS A 120 -12.85 15.76 12.42
C LYS A 120 -12.70 14.26 12.22
N ALA A 121 -11.52 13.83 11.77
CA ALA A 121 -11.32 12.46 11.35
C ALA A 121 -11.55 11.49 12.53
N GLU A 122 -12.62 10.70 12.45
CA GLU A 122 -12.92 9.73 13.50
C GLU A 122 -11.88 8.63 13.50
N ILE A 123 -11.54 8.11 14.68
CA ILE A 123 -10.62 6.98 14.82
C ILE A 123 -11.38 5.82 15.41
N LEU A 124 -11.27 4.68 14.75
CA LEU A 124 -11.85 3.42 15.15
C LEU A 124 -10.75 2.47 15.60
N PHE A 125 -10.98 1.78 16.69
CA PHE A 125 -10.15 0.70 17.20
C PHE A 125 -10.75 -0.64 16.78
N ALA A 126 -10.00 -1.44 16.02
CA ALA A 126 -10.44 -2.74 15.56
C ALA A 126 -10.50 -3.75 16.73
N THR A 127 -11.69 -4.23 17.05
CA THR A 127 -11.91 -5.33 17.99
C THR A 127 -11.93 -6.68 17.28
N GLY A 128 -12.30 -6.70 16.00
CA GLY A 128 -12.24 -7.87 15.12
C GLY A 128 -11.05 -7.83 14.16
N SER A 129 -10.92 -8.89 13.37
CA SER A 129 -9.95 -8.98 12.27
C SER A 129 -10.69 -9.30 10.99
N PHE A 130 -10.27 -8.65 9.91
CA PHE A 130 -10.84 -8.85 8.59
C PHE A 130 -9.71 -9.07 7.58
N GLY A 131 -9.72 -10.27 7.01
CA GLY A 131 -8.86 -10.63 5.89
C GLY A 131 -9.33 -9.96 4.60
N GLN A 132 -8.40 -9.78 3.67
CA GLN A 132 -8.68 -9.19 2.36
C GLN A 132 -9.68 -10.06 1.58
N TYR A 133 -10.86 -9.54 1.26
CA TYR A 133 -11.69 -10.13 0.20
C TYR A 133 -11.04 -9.87 -1.16
N SER A 134 -11.45 -10.64 -2.17
CA SER A 134 -11.13 -10.38 -3.59
C SER A 134 -11.70 -9.06 -4.13
N SER A 135 -12.37 -8.25 -3.30
CA SER A 135 -12.86 -6.92 -3.69
C SER A 135 -11.74 -5.88 -3.53
N PRO A 136 -11.41 -5.14 -4.61
CA PRO A 136 -10.36 -4.12 -4.60
C PRO A 136 -10.69 -2.92 -3.70
N SER A 137 -11.91 -2.86 -3.14
CA SER A 137 -12.37 -1.77 -2.30
C SER A 137 -12.37 -2.10 -0.81
N SER A 138 -12.10 -3.33 -0.36
CA SER A 138 -12.19 -3.67 1.08
C SER A 138 -10.86 -3.47 1.82
N LEU A 139 -10.91 -2.81 2.97
CA LEU A 139 -9.74 -2.59 3.81
C LEU A 139 -9.48 -3.79 4.73
N ALA A 140 -8.28 -4.36 4.65
CA ALA A 140 -7.83 -5.37 5.60
C ALA A 140 -7.41 -4.73 6.95
N TYR A 141 -7.76 -5.38 8.05
CA TYR A 141 -7.37 -4.96 9.40
C TYR A 141 -7.26 -6.16 10.36
N LYS A 142 -6.47 -5.98 11.41
CA LYS A 142 -6.33 -6.94 12.51
C LYS A 142 -6.81 -6.32 13.81
N THR A 143 -7.26 -7.19 14.72
CA THR A 143 -7.61 -6.79 16.09
C THR A 143 -6.44 -6.03 16.72
N GLY A 144 -6.74 -4.91 17.36
CA GLY A 144 -5.75 -4.02 17.97
C GLY A 144 -5.23 -2.90 17.06
N GLN A 145 -5.60 -2.89 15.77
CA GLN A 145 -5.19 -1.82 14.86
C GLN A 145 -6.15 -0.62 14.90
N TYR A 146 -5.62 0.55 14.54
CA TYR A 146 -6.38 1.78 14.45
C TYR A 146 -6.68 2.12 12.99
N VAL A 147 -7.94 2.45 12.72
CA VAL A 147 -8.42 2.89 11.42
C VAL A 147 -8.94 4.31 11.54
N ARG A 148 -8.39 5.24 10.76
CA ARG A 148 -8.94 6.60 10.64
C ARG A 148 -10.06 6.58 9.60
N VAL A 149 -11.25 7.07 9.96
CA VAL A 149 -12.37 7.22 9.02
C VAL A 149 -12.12 8.45 8.18
N CYS A 150 -12.20 8.25 6.87
CA CYS A 150 -11.99 9.28 5.85
C CYS A 150 -13.33 9.83 5.35
N ARG A 151 -14.32 8.96 5.22
CA ARG A 151 -15.68 9.32 4.79
C ARG A 151 -16.69 8.25 5.21
N TRP A 152 -17.85 8.70 5.68
CA TRP A 152 -19.00 7.84 5.92
C TRP A 152 -19.83 7.65 4.64
N GLU A 153 -20.33 6.44 4.43
CA GLU A 153 -21.39 6.23 3.46
C GLU A 153 -22.76 6.59 4.04
N LYS A 154 -23.75 6.81 3.17
CA LYS A 154 -25.12 7.21 3.59
C LYS A 154 -25.74 6.19 4.56
N ASP A 155 -25.52 4.92 4.29
CA ASP A 155 -25.81 3.84 5.23
C ASP A 155 -24.61 3.74 6.16
N ILE A 156 -24.74 4.32 7.37
CA ILE A 156 -23.71 4.46 8.42
C ILE A 156 -23.10 3.12 8.91
N ARG A 157 -23.35 2.03 8.19
CA ARG A 157 -22.74 0.70 8.34
C ARG A 157 -21.45 0.55 7.57
N TRP A 158 -21.17 1.47 6.65
CA TRP A 158 -19.98 1.45 5.80
C TRP A 158 -19.25 2.79 5.85
N ALA A 159 -17.93 2.72 5.83
CA ALA A 159 -17.08 3.88 5.75
C ALA A 159 -15.84 3.57 4.92
N TYR A 160 -15.21 4.60 4.37
CA TYR A 160 -13.84 4.52 3.89
C TYR A 160 -12.89 4.82 5.04
N GLY A 161 -11.92 3.94 5.25
CA GLY A 161 -10.94 4.03 6.31
C GLY A 161 -9.50 3.94 5.80
N PHE A 162 -8.60 4.43 6.63
CA PHE A 162 -7.16 4.29 6.48
C PHE A 162 -6.60 3.46 7.65
N ASN A 163 -6.04 2.30 7.35
CA ASN A 163 -5.36 1.46 8.33
C ASN A 163 -3.93 1.97 8.51
N GLN A 164 -3.66 2.55 9.69
CA GLN A 164 -2.38 3.19 9.99
C GLN A 164 -1.22 2.19 10.04
N SER A 165 -1.48 0.94 10.42
CA SER A 165 -0.46 -0.10 10.52
C SER A 165 -0.11 -0.69 9.15
N ALA A 166 -1.10 -0.85 8.28
CA ALA A 166 -0.90 -1.43 6.94
C ALA A 166 -0.55 -0.39 5.87
N LEU A 167 -0.71 0.91 6.18
CA LEU A 167 -0.57 2.01 5.22
C LEU A 167 -1.40 1.77 3.96
N ASP A 168 -2.65 1.37 4.19
CA ASP A 168 -3.60 0.98 3.16
C ASP A 168 -4.96 1.62 3.43
N MET A 169 -5.73 1.83 2.36
CA MET A 169 -7.03 2.46 2.42
C MET A 169 -8.08 1.61 1.72
N GLY A 170 -9.30 1.68 2.24
CA GLY A 170 -10.42 0.97 1.65
C GLY A 170 -11.67 1.12 2.49
N ARG A 171 -12.74 0.52 1.99
CA ARG A 171 -14.04 0.42 2.63
C ARG A 171 -14.00 -0.59 3.77
N ILE A 172 -14.59 -0.23 4.90
CA ILE A 172 -14.79 -1.05 6.09
C ILE A 172 -16.28 -1.23 6.34
N SER A 173 -16.66 -2.42 6.81
CA SER A 173 -17.90 -2.61 7.55
C SER A 173 -17.60 -2.38 9.02
N ILE A 174 -18.37 -1.52 9.64
CA ILE A 174 -18.15 -1.07 11.03
C ILE A 174 -18.99 -1.86 12.02
N VAL A 175 -19.88 -2.70 11.51
CA VAL A 175 -20.79 -3.49 12.32
C VAL A 175 -19.97 -4.56 13.05
N ASN A 176 -19.99 -4.52 14.38
CA ASN A 176 -19.41 -5.49 15.33
C ASN A 176 -17.88 -5.51 15.50
N ASP A 177 -17.10 -5.03 14.53
CA ASP A 177 -15.64 -5.19 14.53
C ASP A 177 -14.85 -3.97 15.02
N PHE A 178 -15.53 -2.89 15.38
CA PHE A 178 -14.89 -1.63 15.75
C PHE A 178 -15.50 -0.98 17.00
N LYS A 179 -14.64 -0.34 17.79
CA LYS A 179 -15.03 0.62 18.82
C LYS A 179 -14.57 2.01 18.42
N LYS A 180 -15.44 3.01 18.53
CA LYS A 180 -15.05 4.41 18.33
C LYS A 180 -14.12 4.85 19.46
N VAL A 181 -13.01 5.47 19.11
CA VAL A 181 -12.11 6.09 20.08
C VAL A 181 -12.64 7.49 20.36
N GLU A 182 -13.13 7.70 21.58
CA GLU A 182 -13.51 9.02 22.07
C GLU A 182 -12.27 9.73 22.61
N TRP A 183 -11.90 10.83 21.96
CA TRP A 183 -10.89 11.73 22.50
C TRP A 183 -11.54 12.56 23.59
N ARG A 184 -11.03 12.48 24.83
CA ARG A 184 -11.29 13.52 25.81
C ARG A 184 -10.63 14.79 25.31
N GLU A 185 -11.37 15.90 25.29
CA GLU A 185 -10.77 17.20 25.01
C GLU A 185 -9.67 17.43 26.06
N GLU A 186 -8.47 17.80 25.60
CA GLU A 186 -7.42 18.27 26.48
C GLU A 186 -7.93 19.57 27.12
N THR A 187 -8.38 19.46 28.37
CA THR A 187 -8.64 20.61 29.23
C THR A 187 -7.29 21.25 29.52
N TRP A 188 -7.01 22.37 28.84
CA TRP A 188 -5.93 23.29 29.18
C TRP A 188 -6.35 24.18 30.35
#